data_AF-A0A419QK23-F1
#
_entry.id   AF-A0A419QK23-F1
#
_cell.length_a   1.000
_cell.length_b   1.000
_cell.length_c   1.000
_cell.angle_alpha   90.00
_cell.angle_beta   90.00
_cell.angle_gamma   90.00
#
_symmetry.space_group_name_H-M   'P 1'
#
loop_
_entity.id
_entity.type
_entity.pdbx_description
1 polymer ?
#
loop_
_entity_poly.entity_id
_entity_poly.type
_entity_poly.pdbx_seq_one_letter_code
_entity_poly.pdbx_strand_id
1 'polypeptide(L)'
;MTQTVKPLTKTGIGGGGLETKLKILILAVILAFFVGVNATFTFANAAEPDEGDPQALGMIALGAAIAIAIPGIGAAFSLGMATSAIAAAGAERPEIIGRFFIFIVFIEAIAIYALIVAIFIITMLPAYLG
;
A
#
# COMPACT_ATOMS: atom_id res chain seq x y z
N MET A 1 -11.20 58.50 15.26
CA MET A 1 -9.98 57.70 15.58
C MET A 1 -10.19 56.30 15.04
N THR A 2 -9.24 55.88 14.22
CA THR A 2 -9.36 54.89 13.15
C THR A 2 -9.32 53.47 13.70
N GLN A 3 -10.37 52.68 13.46
CA GLN A 3 -10.34 51.23 13.60
C GLN A 3 -9.48 50.67 12.46
N THR A 4 -8.19 50.47 12.73
CA THR A 4 -7.30 49.72 11.83
C THR A 4 -7.69 48.25 11.90
N VAL A 5 -8.67 47.85 11.08
CA VAL A 5 -8.97 46.44 10.85
C VAL A 5 -7.76 45.80 10.15
N LYS A 6 -6.94 45.12 10.95
CA LYS A 6 -5.88 44.21 10.49
C LYS A 6 -6.54 43.18 9.57
N PRO A 7 -6.06 42.98 8.33
CA PRO A 7 -6.66 41.98 7.47
C PRO A 7 -6.47 40.61 8.13
N LEU A 8 -7.58 39.89 8.32
CA LEU A 8 -7.54 38.47 8.64
C LEU A 8 -6.76 37.81 7.50
N THR A 9 -5.51 37.44 7.78
CA THR A 9 -4.78 36.45 7.00
C THR A 9 -5.73 35.27 6.87
N LYS A 10 -6.37 35.14 5.71
CA LYS A 10 -7.06 33.91 5.35
C LYS A 10 -5.97 32.86 5.17
N THR A 11 -5.51 32.29 6.27
CA THR A 11 -5.06 30.91 6.32
C THR A 11 -6.31 30.04 6.20
N GLY A 12 -7.04 30.24 5.10
CA GLY A 12 -8.17 29.44 4.74
C GLY A 12 -7.59 28.18 4.11
N ILE A 13 -7.61 27.09 4.86
CA ILE A 13 -7.61 25.73 4.33
C ILE A 13 -8.92 25.56 3.54
N GLY A 14 -9.05 26.30 2.44
CA GLY A 14 -10.35 26.68 1.89
C GLY A 14 -10.18 27.32 0.53
N GLY A 15 -9.55 26.57 -0.37
CA GLY A 15 -9.35 26.97 -1.76
C GLY A 15 -8.63 25.84 -2.48
N GLY A 16 -9.35 24.79 -2.86
CA GLY A 16 -8.71 23.63 -3.47
C GLY A 16 -9.53 23.10 -4.63
N GLY A 17 -9.15 23.49 -5.85
CA GLY A 17 -9.54 22.75 -7.05
C GLY A 17 -9.12 21.28 -6.96
N LEU A 18 -9.53 20.48 -7.96
CA LEU A 18 -9.30 19.03 -8.01
C LEU A 18 -7.83 18.65 -7.71
N GLU A 19 -6.88 19.46 -8.19
CA GLU A 19 -5.44 19.25 -7.98
C GLU A 19 -5.00 19.40 -6.51
N THR A 20 -5.57 20.36 -5.77
CA THR A 20 -5.25 20.56 -4.35
C THR A 20 -5.80 19.41 -3.51
N LYS A 21 -7.00 18.92 -3.84
CA LYS A 21 -7.60 17.75 -3.17
C LYS A 21 -6.80 16.47 -3.44
N LEU A 22 -6.34 16.28 -4.68
CA LEU A 22 -5.49 15.14 -5.06
C LEU A 22 -4.14 15.19 -4.33
N LYS A 23 -3.50 16.35 -4.24
CA LYS A 23 -2.24 16.53 -3.49
C LYS A 23 -2.41 16.28 -1.99
N ILE A 24 -3.49 16.79 -1.39
CA ILE A 24 -3.80 16.53 0.02
C ILE A 24 -4.07 15.05 0.25
N LEU A 25 -4.78 14.38 -0.66
CA LEU A 25 -5.06 12.94 -0.57
C LEU A 25 -3.76 12.13 -0.64
N ILE A 26 -2.89 12.39 -1.62
CA ILE A 26 -1.59 11.72 -1.75
C ILE A 26 -0.74 11.97 -0.50
N LEU A 27 -0.69 13.22 -0.01
CA LEU A 27 0.04 13.57 1.20
C LEU A 27 -0.51 12.85 2.44
N ALA A 28 -1.83 12.75 2.56
CA ALA A 28 -2.49 12.04 3.67
C ALA A 28 -2.21 10.54 3.63
N VAL A 29 -2.20 9.93 2.44
CA VAL A 29 -1.84 8.51 2.26
C VAL A 29 -0.38 8.26 2.63
N ILE A 30 0.54 9.12 2.19
CA ILE A 30 1.97 9.03 2.55
C ILE A 30 2.16 9.19 4.06
N LEU A 31 1.50 10.17 4.67
CA LEU A 31 1.59 10.41 6.11
C LEU A 31 1.03 9.23 6.92
N ALA A 32 -0.12 8.68 6.51
CA ALA A 32 -0.71 7.50 7.14
C ALA A 32 0.19 6.27 7.02
N PHE A 33 0.84 6.08 5.87
CA PHE A 33 1.84 5.02 5.67
C PHE A 33 3.02 5.19 6.63
N PHE A 34 3.62 6.38 6.70
CA PHE A 34 4.75 6.64 7.61
C PHE A 34 4.36 6.44 9.09
N VAL A 35 3.20 6.94 9.53
CA VAL A 35 2.73 6.75 10.91
C VAL A 35 2.47 5.27 11.22
N GLY A 36 1.82 4.54 10.31
CA GLY A 36 1.55 3.11 10.46
C GLY A 36 2.83 2.28 10.59
N VAL A 37 3.82 2.56 9.74
CA VAL A 37 5.13 1.91 9.77
C VAL A 37 5.84 2.16 11.10
N ASN A 38 5.90 3.41 11.57
CA ASN A 38 6.53 3.74 12.87
C ASN A 38 5.83 3.07 14.07
N ALA A 39 4.49 2.97 14.02
CA ALA A 39 3.72 2.28 15.06
C ALA A 39 4.10 0.78 15.11
N THR A 40 4.14 0.09 13.96
CA THR A 40 4.56 -1.31 13.90
C THR A 40 5.99 -1.52 14.41
N PHE A 41 6.93 -0.63 14.09
CA PHE A 41 8.29 -0.67 14.66
C PHE A 41 8.31 -0.49 16.18
N THR A 42 7.41 0.31 16.74
CA THR A 42 7.31 0.49 18.20
C THR A 42 6.76 -0.76 18.87
N PHE A 43 5.72 -1.38 18.33
CA PHE A 43 5.16 -2.63 18.87
C PHE A 43 6.15 -3.80 18.79
N ALA A 44 7.01 -3.84 17.77
CA ALA A 44 8.07 -4.84 17.69
C ALA A 44 9.13 -4.72 18.80
N ASN A 45 9.28 -3.54 19.42
CA ASN A 45 10.26 -3.28 20.49
C ASN A 45 9.65 -3.26 21.90
N ALA A 46 8.32 -3.29 22.03
CA ALA A 46 7.60 -3.15 23.30
C ALA A 46 7.07 -4.46 23.91
N ALA A 47 7.38 -5.62 23.30
CA ALA A 47 6.93 -6.91 23.78
C ALA A 47 7.83 -7.43 24.92
N GLU A 48 7.23 -7.65 26.09
CA GLU A 48 7.87 -8.27 27.26
C GLU A 48 8.26 -9.74 26.99
N PRO A 49 9.31 -10.27 27.66
CA PRO A 49 9.91 -11.55 27.32
C PRO A 49 9.09 -12.69 27.91
N ASP A 50 8.36 -13.42 27.06
CA ASP A 50 7.79 -14.73 27.41
C ASP A 50 8.24 -15.79 26.39
N GLU A 51 9.03 -16.75 26.90
CA GLU A 51 9.65 -17.99 26.37
C GLU A 51 9.99 -18.20 24.86
N GLY A 52 9.77 -17.25 23.97
CA GLY A 52 10.34 -17.20 22.63
C GLY A 52 10.61 -15.74 22.28
N ASP A 53 11.82 -15.43 21.80
CA ASP A 53 12.29 -14.05 21.54
C ASP A 53 11.19 -13.20 20.87
N PRO A 54 10.45 -12.35 21.64
CA PRO A 54 9.28 -11.63 21.12
C PRO A 54 9.66 -10.66 20.01
N GLN A 55 10.92 -10.21 20.05
CA GLN A 55 11.51 -9.35 19.04
C GLN A 55 11.68 -10.10 17.72
N ALA A 56 12.02 -11.39 17.76
CA ALA A 56 12.10 -12.23 16.57
C ALA A 56 10.73 -12.39 15.89
N LEU A 57 9.66 -12.63 16.66
CA LEU A 57 8.32 -12.76 16.09
C LEU A 57 7.83 -11.44 15.46
N GLY A 58 8.11 -10.30 16.10
CA GLY A 58 7.81 -8.97 15.56
C GLY A 58 8.54 -8.69 14.25
N MET A 59 9.83 -9.05 14.16
CA MET A 59 10.62 -8.91 12.93
C MET A 59 10.14 -9.84 11.81
N ILE A 60 9.74 -11.08 12.13
CA ILE A 60 9.17 -12.03 11.17
C ILE A 60 7.85 -11.48 10.59
N ALA A 61 6.97 -10.96 11.45
CA ALA A 61 5.71 -10.36 11.02
C ALA A 61 5.92 -9.12 10.13
N LEU A 62 6.86 -8.24 10.50
CA LEU A 62 7.24 -7.10 9.68
C LEU A 62 7.80 -7.53 8.31
N GLY A 63 8.67 -8.53 8.29
CA GLY A 63 9.23 -9.11 7.07
C GLY A 63 8.15 -9.67 6.14
N ALA A 64 7.18 -10.40 6.70
CA ALA A 64 6.04 -10.93 5.95
C ALA A 64 5.16 -9.82 5.37
N ALA A 65 4.89 -8.75 6.15
CA ALA A 65 4.09 -7.61 5.71
C ALA A 65 4.76 -6.88 4.53
N ILE A 66 6.07 -6.65 4.59
CA ILE A 66 6.82 -6.00 3.50
C ILE A 66 6.85 -6.88 2.25
N ALA A 67 7.03 -8.20 2.42
CA ALA A 67 7.11 -9.17 1.33
C ALA A 67 5.84 -9.19 0.46
N ILE A 68 4.65 -9.00 1.06
CA ILE A 68 3.39 -8.91 0.31
C ILE A 68 3.04 -7.49 -0.13
N ALA A 69 3.36 -6.47 0.67
CA ALA A 69 2.93 -5.09 0.41
C ALA A 69 3.59 -4.52 -0.86
N ILE A 70 4.89 -4.69 -1.06
CA ILE A 70 5.61 -4.11 -2.21
C ILE A 70 5.10 -4.72 -3.53
N PRO A 71 5.05 -6.05 -3.71
CA PRO A 71 4.54 -6.65 -4.93
C PRO A 71 3.04 -6.39 -5.13
N GLY A 72 2.25 -6.37 -4.04
CA GLY A 72 0.82 -6.10 -4.09
C GLY A 72 0.50 -4.70 -4.63
N ILE A 73 1.24 -3.67 -4.19
CA ILE A 73 1.09 -2.30 -4.71
C ILE A 73 1.48 -2.25 -6.20
N GLY A 74 2.57 -2.91 -6.58
CA GLY A 74 2.98 -3.00 -7.98
C GLY A 74 1.93 -3.67 -8.87
N ALA A 75 1.41 -4.81 -8.42
CA ALA A 75 0.36 -5.55 -9.13
C ALA A 75 -0.92 -4.72 -9.28
N ALA A 76 -1.37 -4.04 -8.21
CA ALA A 76 -2.56 -3.18 -8.27
C ALA A 76 -2.42 -2.03 -9.28
N PHE A 77 -1.26 -1.38 -9.34
CA PHE A 77 -1.00 -0.30 -10.29
C PHE A 77 -0.96 -0.80 -11.73
N SER A 78 -0.23 -1.89 -11.99
CA SER A 78 -0.16 -2.51 -13.31
C SER A 78 -1.52 -3.02 -13.79
N LEU A 79 -2.30 -3.62 -12.90
CA LEU A 79 -3.64 -4.14 -13.21
C LEU A 79 -4.60 -3.01 -13.59
N GLY A 80 -4.60 -1.90 -12.84
CA GLY A 80 -5.45 -0.75 -13.14
C GLY A 80 -5.19 -0.16 -14.54
N MET A 81 -3.93 -0.02 -14.92
CA MET A 81 -3.56 0.44 -16.26
C MET A 81 -3.92 -0.60 -17.35
N ALA A 82 -3.54 -1.86 -17.15
CA ALA A 82 -3.79 -2.92 -18.13
C ALA A 82 -5.29 -3.12 -18.41
N THR A 83 -6.12 -3.16 -17.36
CA THR A 83 -7.57 -3.36 -17.51
C THR A 83 -8.24 -2.21 -18.25
N SER A 84 -7.81 -0.96 -18.03
CA SER A 84 -8.33 0.19 -18.78
C SER A 84 -8.00 0.11 -20.27
N ALA A 85 -6.78 -0.31 -20.63
CA ALA A 85 -6.36 -0.49 -22.02
C ALA A 85 -7.10 -1.65 -22.70
N ILE A 86 -7.30 -2.76 -21.96
CA ILE A 86 -8.06 -3.93 -22.43
C ILE A 86 -9.51 -3.56 -22.69
N ALA A 87 -10.14 -2.76 -21.83
CA ALA A 87 -11.51 -2.30 -22.03
C ALA A 87 -11.64 -1.44 -23.29
N ALA A 88 -10.70 -0.52 -23.53
CA ALA A 88 -10.67 0.30 -24.73
C ALA A 88 -10.45 -0.54 -26.01
N ALA A 89 -9.44 -1.41 -26.01
CA ALA A 89 -9.15 -2.28 -27.15
C ALA A 89 -10.29 -3.29 -27.42
N GLY A 90 -10.94 -3.78 -26.36
CA GLY A 90 -12.07 -4.70 -26.45
C GLY A 90 -13.34 -4.06 -27.03
N ALA A 91 -13.51 -2.74 -26.89
CA ALA A 91 -14.62 -2.01 -27.50
C ALA A 91 -14.48 -1.95 -29.04
N GLU A 92 -13.25 -1.88 -29.55
CA GLU A 92 -12.99 -1.90 -31.01
C GLU A 92 -12.94 -3.32 -31.58
N ARG A 93 -12.37 -4.27 -30.82
CA ARG A 93 -12.14 -5.66 -31.23
C ARG A 93 -12.53 -6.64 -30.12
N PRO A 94 -13.79 -7.07 -30.02
CA PRO A 94 -14.23 -7.99 -28.98
C PRO A 94 -13.54 -9.37 -29.08
N GLU A 95 -13.11 -9.77 -30.28
CA GLU A 95 -12.45 -11.06 -30.54
C GLU A 95 -11.05 -11.20 -29.92
N ILE A 96 -10.43 -10.10 -29.48
CA ILE A 96 -9.09 -10.15 -28.84
C ILE A 96 -9.13 -10.14 -27.31
N ILE A 97 -10.29 -9.85 -26.69
CA ILE A 97 -10.44 -9.75 -25.22
C ILE A 97 -10.00 -11.03 -24.51
N GLY A 98 -10.36 -12.20 -25.05
CA GLY A 98 -9.98 -13.50 -24.49
C GLY A 98 -8.46 -13.68 -24.34
N ARG A 99 -7.68 -13.17 -25.30
CA ARG A 99 -6.20 -13.24 -25.26
C ARG A 99 -5.61 -12.29 -24.24
N PHE A 100 -6.30 -11.19 -23.92
CA PHE A 100 -5.82 -10.22 -22.94
C PHE A 100 -5.91 -10.71 -21.50
N PHE A 101 -6.82 -11.63 -21.18
CA PHE A 101 -6.87 -12.24 -19.85
C PHE A 101 -5.58 -12.97 -19.46
N ILE A 102 -4.81 -13.47 -20.43
CA ILE A 102 -3.51 -14.09 -20.17
C ILE A 102 -2.56 -13.09 -19.49
N PHE A 103 -2.53 -11.83 -19.93
CA PHE A 103 -1.70 -10.79 -19.30
C PHE A 103 -2.18 -10.42 -17.90
N ILE A 104 -3.50 -10.38 -17.67
CA ILE A 104 -4.07 -10.13 -16.34
C ILE A 104 -3.63 -11.25 -15.38
N VAL A 105 -3.71 -12.51 -15.81
CA VAL A 105 -3.30 -13.65 -14.98
C VAL A 105 -1.81 -13.58 -14.62
N PHE A 106 -0.94 -13.10 -15.51
CA PHE A 106 0.48 -12.89 -15.18
C PHE A 106 0.68 -11.79 -14.12
N ILE A 107 -0.11 -10.72 -14.14
CA ILE A 107 -0.08 -9.67 -13.10
C ILE A 107 -0.51 -10.25 -11.75
N GLU A 108 -1.61 -11.00 -11.73
CA GLU A 108 -2.13 -11.65 -10.53
C GLU A 108 -1.18 -12.72 -9.98
N ALA A 109 -0.47 -13.46 -10.86
CA ALA A 109 0.51 -14.46 -10.44
C ALA A 109 1.61 -13.84 -9.56
N ILE A 110 2.05 -12.61 -9.85
CA ILE A 110 3.03 -11.88 -9.03
C ILE A 110 2.47 -11.64 -7.62
N ALA A 111 1.21 -11.21 -7.50
CA ALA A 111 0.57 -10.99 -6.20
C ALA A 111 0.41 -12.30 -5.42
N ILE A 112 0.04 -13.39 -6.09
CA ILE A 112 -0.10 -14.72 -5.47
C ILE A 112 1.26 -15.24 -5.00
N TYR A 113 2.33 -15.08 -5.79
CA TYR A 113 3.67 -15.49 -5.37
C TYR A 113 4.14 -14.73 -4.13
N ALA A 114 3.90 -13.42 -4.06
CA ALA A 114 4.21 -12.62 -2.88
C ALA A 114 3.41 -13.05 -1.65
N LEU A 115 2.12 -13.36 -1.81
CA LEU A 115 1.27 -13.89 -0.74
C LEU A 115 1.77 -15.25 -0.24
N ILE A 116 2.16 -16.17 -1.13
CA ILE A 116 2.71 -17.48 -0.75
C ILE A 116 3.98 -17.30 0.08
N VAL A 117 4.88 -16.41 -0.35
CA VAL A 117 6.11 -16.11 0.39
C VAL A 117 5.80 -15.52 1.76
N ALA A 118 4.87 -14.59 1.88
CA ALA A 118 4.46 -14.03 3.17
C ALA A 118 3.86 -15.10 4.10
N ILE A 119 3.03 -16.02 3.58
CA ILE A 119 2.50 -17.15 4.34
C ILE A 119 3.65 -18.04 4.82
N PHE A 120 4.62 -18.36 3.97
CA PHE A 120 5.78 -19.19 4.34
C PHE A 120 6.62 -18.54 5.44
N ILE A 121 6.81 -17.22 5.39
CA ILE A 121 7.52 -16.46 6.43
C ILE A 121 6.79 -16.57 7.78
N ILE A 122 5.46 -16.55 7.81
CA ILE A 122 4.69 -16.61 9.06
C ILE A 122 4.59 -18.03 9.60
N THR A 123 4.36 -19.02 8.73
CA THR A 123 3.98 -20.38 9.17
C THR A 123 5.16 -21.33 9.26
N MET A 124 6.14 -21.18 8.37
CA MET A 124 7.18 -22.19 8.14
C MET A 124 8.54 -21.73 8.66
N LEU A 125 8.87 -20.45 8.52
CA LEU A 125 10.14 -19.91 9.04
C LEU A 125 10.32 -20.08 10.56
N PRO A 126 9.32 -19.83 11.43
CA PRO A 126 9.48 -20.03 12.87
C PRO A 126 9.77 -21.48 13.26
N ALA A 127 9.23 -22.44 12.50
CA ALA A 127 9.42 -23.87 12.76
C ALA A 127 10.85 -24.38 12.46
N TYR A 128 11.64 -23.64 11.68
CA TYR A 128 13.06 -23.97 11.41
C TYR A 128 14.03 -23.29 12.37
N LEU A 129 13.56 -22.33 13.18
CA LEU A 129 14.38 -21.53 14.09
C LEU A 129 14.30 -22.01 15.55
N GLY A 130 13.37 -22.93 15.87
CA GLY A 130 13.29 -23.64 17.15
C GLY A 130 13.90 -25.04 17.07
#